data_AF-W1J1A1-F1
#
_entry.id   AF-W1J1A1-F1
#
_cell.length_a   1.000
_cell.length_b   1.000
_cell.length_c   1.000
_cell.angle_alpha   90.00
_cell.angle_beta   90.00
_cell.angle_gamma   90.00
#
_symmetry.space_group_name_H-M   'P 1'
#
loop_
_entity.id
_entity.type
_entity.pdbx_description
1 polymer ?
#
loop_
_entity_poly.entity_id
_entity_poly.type
_entity_poly.pdbx_seq_one_letter_code
_entity_poly.pdbx_strand_id
1 'polypeptide(L)'
;MAAGYLDGLEMDLMRRALAHVALVERVRDRSIAELEKQEAEFALNPEAGALHPAFKQLKMLNDCAYAMTDVMRTLTALKQGLLKTHRDEEKHAVKMGETTLIANAYQYQQEQAWGALQTADYIESQGGKVPPALLERVRHALKQGSEEDVENTVIDPEELDRQVCAYRATKRQQVHELVDQGGYGDRDHWGETREGELLASLDDVPDYDYAATEDIYDAEDNR
;
A
#
# COMPACT_ATOMS: atom_id res chain seq x y z
N MET A 1 -4.57 -1.95 -27.72
CA MET A 1 -5.71 -1.15 -28.23
C MET A 1 -7.09 -1.79 -27.98
N ALA A 2 -7.23 -2.85 -27.16
CA ALA A 2 -8.52 -3.52 -26.95
C ALA A 2 -9.34 -3.00 -25.75
N ALA A 3 -8.70 -2.32 -24.78
CA ALA A 3 -9.36 -1.85 -23.55
C ALA A 3 -10.52 -0.87 -23.81
N GLY A 4 -10.35 0.08 -24.74
CA GLY A 4 -11.38 1.10 -25.01
C GLY A 4 -12.66 0.57 -25.70
N TYR A 5 -12.64 -0.61 -26.31
CA TYR A 5 -13.82 -1.18 -26.96
C TYR A 5 -14.74 -1.89 -25.96
N LEU A 6 -14.16 -2.57 -24.96
CA LEU A 6 -14.93 -3.18 -23.87
C LEU A 6 -15.61 -2.09 -23.03
N ASP A 7 -14.86 -1.05 -22.64
CA ASP A 7 -15.37 0.11 -21.90
C ASP A 7 -16.52 0.81 -22.65
N GLY A 8 -16.41 0.96 -23.98
CA GLY A 8 -17.46 1.58 -24.79
C GLY A 8 -18.77 0.77 -24.80
N LEU A 9 -18.66 -0.56 -24.88
CA LEU A 9 -19.81 -1.46 -24.90
C LEU A 9 -20.47 -1.58 -23.53
N GLU A 10 -19.68 -1.55 -22.47
CA GLU A 10 -20.12 -1.53 -21.08
C GLU A 10 -20.85 -0.22 -20.73
N MET A 11 -20.30 0.92 -21.15
CA MET A 11 -20.94 2.23 -20.99
C MET A 11 -22.25 2.35 -21.78
N ASP A 12 -22.32 1.76 -22.97
CA ASP A 12 -23.58 1.72 -23.75
C ASP A 12 -24.63 0.83 -23.06
N LEU A 13 -24.21 -0.31 -22.50
CA LEU A 13 -25.10 -1.18 -21.72
C LEU A 13 -25.66 -0.46 -20.49
N MET A 14 -24.80 0.25 -19.74
CA MET A 14 -25.23 1.04 -18.57
C MET A 14 -26.20 2.16 -18.96
N ARG A 15 -25.94 2.87 -20.06
CA ARG A 15 -26.86 3.91 -20.57
C ARG A 15 -28.22 3.34 -20.95
N ARG A 16 -28.25 2.18 -21.62
CA ARG A 16 -29.52 1.51 -21.96
C ARG A 16 -30.26 1.03 -20.73
N ALA A 17 -29.56 0.47 -19.75
CA ALA A 17 -30.16 0.05 -18.47
C ALA A 17 -30.79 1.25 -17.74
N LEU A 18 -30.09 2.39 -17.67
CA LEU A 18 -30.64 3.63 -17.09
C LEU A 18 -31.86 4.14 -17.85
N ALA A 19 -31.85 4.09 -19.19
CA ALA A 19 -33.00 4.47 -20.00
C ALA A 19 -34.23 3.58 -19.72
N HIS A 20 -34.03 2.28 -19.52
CA HIS A 20 -35.10 1.37 -19.11
C HIS A 20 -35.64 1.70 -17.72
N VAL A 21 -34.77 2.03 -16.75
CA VAL A 21 -35.21 2.48 -15.42
C VAL A 21 -36.05 3.76 -15.51
N ALA A 22 -35.63 4.74 -16.31
CA ALA A 22 -36.40 5.97 -16.53
C ALA A 22 -37.78 5.71 -17.19
N LEU A 23 -37.89 4.71 -18.06
CA LEU A 23 -39.18 4.28 -18.61
C LEU A 23 -40.07 3.65 -17.53
N VAL A 24 -39.50 2.83 -16.65
CA VAL A 24 -40.21 2.23 -15.51
C VAL A 24 -40.74 3.31 -14.57
N GLU A 25 -39.97 4.35 -14.28
CA GLU A 25 -40.43 5.51 -13.49
C GLU A 25 -41.65 6.20 -14.11
N ARG A 26 -41.63 6.45 -15.43
CA ARG A 26 -42.77 7.05 -16.13
C ARG A 26 -44.02 6.16 -16.15
N VAL A 27 -43.84 4.85 -16.12
CA VAL A 27 -44.95 3.89 -16.04
C VAL A 27 -45.49 3.83 -14.62
N ARG A 28 -44.61 3.82 -13.60
CA ARG A 28 -44.98 3.91 -12.18
C ARG A 28 -45.90 5.11 -11.94
N ASP A 29 -45.49 6.30 -12.39
CA ASP A 29 -46.25 7.53 -12.13
C ASP A 29 -47.65 7.47 -12.76
N ARG A 30 -47.75 6.91 -13.97
CA ARG A 30 -49.04 6.68 -14.63
C ARG A 30 -49.89 5.64 -13.90
N SER A 31 -49.29 4.56 -13.42
CA SER A 31 -50.00 3.53 -12.65
C SER A 31 -50.51 4.07 -11.31
N ILE A 32 -49.75 4.92 -10.63
CA ILE A 32 -50.18 5.58 -9.40
C ILE A 32 -51.40 6.46 -9.68
N ALA A 33 -51.33 7.34 -10.69
CA ALA A 33 -52.44 8.22 -11.05
C ALA A 33 -53.72 7.44 -11.42
N GLU A 34 -53.58 6.27 -12.05
CA GLU A 34 -54.73 5.41 -12.37
C GLU A 34 -55.31 4.72 -11.13
N LEU A 35 -54.46 4.31 -10.18
CA LEU A 35 -54.91 3.71 -8.92
C LEU A 35 -55.62 4.74 -8.03
N GLU A 36 -55.16 5.99 -8.02
CA GLU A 36 -55.83 7.10 -7.32
C GLU A 36 -57.23 7.36 -7.88
N LYS A 37 -57.41 7.30 -9.21
CA LYS A 37 -58.75 7.41 -9.84
C LYS A 37 -59.66 6.25 -9.44
N GLN A 38 -59.13 5.01 -9.47
CA GLN A 38 -59.89 3.84 -9.05
C GLN A 38 -60.32 3.93 -7.58
N GLU A 39 -59.49 4.51 -6.72
CA GLU A 39 -59.80 4.74 -5.31
C GLU A 39 -60.91 5.78 -5.14
N ALA A 40 -60.86 6.89 -5.89
CA ALA A 40 -61.93 7.89 -5.92
C ALA A 40 -63.27 7.33 -6.45
N GLU A 41 -63.23 6.49 -7.49
CA GLU A 41 -64.41 5.80 -8.04
C GLU A 41 -65.00 4.78 -7.05
N PHE A 42 -64.15 4.02 -6.36
CA PHE A 42 -64.57 3.06 -5.34
C PHE A 42 -65.23 3.76 -4.15
N ALA A 43 -64.72 4.92 -3.73
CA ALA A 43 -65.31 5.72 -2.66
C ALA A 43 -66.74 6.21 -2.99
N LEU A 44 -67.05 6.41 -4.28
CA LEU A 44 -68.38 6.82 -4.76
C LEU A 44 -69.36 5.65 -4.89
N ASN A 45 -68.88 4.42 -5.08
CA ASN A 45 -69.75 3.23 -5.20
C ASN A 45 -69.12 1.96 -4.56
N PRO A 46 -69.20 1.83 -3.22
CA PRO A 46 -68.50 0.77 -2.48
C PRO A 46 -69.12 -0.63 -2.62
N GLU A 47 -70.37 -0.75 -3.09
CA GLU A 47 -71.13 -2.01 -3.07
C GLU A 47 -70.78 -2.98 -4.20
N ALA A 48 -69.89 -2.61 -5.13
CA ALA A 48 -69.59 -3.40 -6.32
C ALA A 48 -68.80 -4.72 -6.08
N GLY A 49 -68.54 -5.11 -4.82
CA GLY A 49 -67.81 -6.35 -4.49
C GLY A 49 -66.37 -6.40 -5.02
N ALA A 50 -65.84 -5.25 -5.49
CA ALA A 50 -64.52 -5.15 -6.08
C ALA A 50 -63.44 -5.03 -4.99
N LEU A 51 -62.29 -5.65 -5.22
CA LEU A 51 -61.13 -5.54 -4.33
C LEU A 51 -60.69 -4.07 -4.21
N HIS A 52 -60.57 -3.56 -2.98
CA HIS A 52 -60.16 -2.18 -2.72
C HIS A 52 -58.85 -1.86 -3.46
N PRO A 53 -58.76 -0.73 -4.20
CA PRO A 53 -57.57 -0.36 -4.99
C PRO A 53 -56.26 -0.35 -4.19
N ALA A 54 -56.31 -0.04 -2.88
CA ALA A 54 -55.18 -0.16 -1.97
C ALA A 54 -54.52 -1.56 -1.94
N PHE A 55 -55.27 -2.66 -2.08
CA PHE A 55 -54.68 -4.00 -2.17
C PHE A 55 -53.92 -4.20 -3.48
N LYS A 56 -54.37 -3.58 -4.58
CA LYS A 56 -53.65 -3.59 -5.86
C LYS A 56 -52.37 -2.75 -5.76
N GLN A 57 -52.42 -1.59 -5.11
CA GLN A 57 -51.25 -0.76 -4.82
C GLN A 57 -50.21 -1.52 -3.97
N LEU A 58 -50.64 -2.17 -2.87
CA LEU A 58 -49.77 -2.97 -2.02
C LEU A 58 -49.10 -4.12 -2.76
N LYS A 59 -49.84 -4.85 -3.61
CA LYS A 59 -49.28 -5.91 -4.45
C LYS A 59 -48.25 -5.35 -5.44
N MET A 60 -48.59 -4.26 -6.12
CA MET A 60 -47.69 -3.61 -7.08
C MET A 60 -46.40 -3.13 -6.40
N LEU A 61 -46.49 -2.55 -5.20
CA LEU A 61 -45.33 -2.14 -4.41
C LEU A 61 -44.44 -3.33 -4.03
N ASN A 62 -45.05 -4.45 -3.65
CA ASN A 62 -44.31 -5.67 -3.30
C ASN A 62 -43.57 -6.25 -4.54
N ASP A 63 -44.26 -6.34 -5.68
CA ASP A 63 -43.66 -6.81 -6.94
C ASP A 63 -42.51 -5.86 -7.39
N CYS A 64 -42.67 -4.54 -7.23
CA CYS A 64 -41.62 -3.57 -7.49
C CYS A 64 -40.41 -3.74 -6.55
N ALA A 65 -40.64 -4.02 -5.26
CA ALA A 65 -39.55 -4.23 -4.30
C ALA A 65 -38.69 -5.45 -4.66
N TYR A 66 -39.33 -6.55 -5.09
CA TYR A 66 -38.62 -7.72 -5.61
C TYR A 66 -37.80 -7.38 -6.87
N ALA A 67 -38.43 -6.73 -7.86
CA ALA A 67 -37.73 -6.34 -9.08
C ALA A 67 -36.55 -5.39 -8.83
N MET A 68 -36.71 -4.43 -7.91
CA MET A 68 -35.62 -3.53 -7.50
C MET A 68 -34.47 -4.30 -6.84
N THR A 69 -34.78 -5.28 -5.99
CA THR A 69 -33.75 -6.11 -5.34
C THR A 69 -32.94 -6.89 -6.36
N ASP A 70 -33.60 -7.47 -7.37
CA ASP A 70 -32.93 -8.19 -8.46
C ASP A 70 -32.04 -7.26 -9.30
N VAL A 71 -32.53 -6.07 -9.67
CA VAL A 71 -31.74 -5.06 -10.39
C VAL A 71 -30.51 -4.63 -9.58
N MET A 72 -30.66 -4.36 -8.28
CA MET A 72 -29.54 -4.02 -7.41
C MET A 72 -28.52 -5.17 -7.33
N ARG A 73 -28.98 -6.42 -7.30
CA ARG A 73 -28.10 -7.59 -7.31
C ARG A 73 -27.31 -7.68 -8.62
N THR A 74 -27.97 -7.47 -9.76
CA THR A 74 -27.30 -7.47 -11.07
C THR A 74 -26.27 -6.33 -11.18
N LEU A 75 -26.62 -5.11 -10.76
CA LEU A 75 -25.70 -3.97 -10.75
C LEU A 75 -24.49 -4.22 -9.84
N THR A 76 -24.70 -4.83 -8.68
CA THR A 76 -23.60 -5.18 -7.76
C THR A 76 -22.67 -6.20 -8.38
N ALA A 77 -23.21 -7.24 -9.03
CA ALA A 77 -22.41 -8.24 -9.74
C ALA A 77 -21.61 -7.62 -10.91
N LEU A 78 -22.24 -6.73 -11.70
CA LEU A 78 -21.56 -6.00 -12.76
C LEU A 78 -20.41 -5.15 -12.22
N LYS A 79 -20.66 -4.35 -11.18
CA LYS A 79 -19.63 -3.53 -10.54
C LYS A 79 -18.45 -4.37 -10.03
N GLN A 80 -18.73 -5.50 -9.39
CA GLN A 80 -17.69 -6.42 -8.93
C GLN A 80 -16.91 -7.03 -10.11
N GLY A 81 -17.59 -7.37 -11.20
CA GLY A 81 -16.99 -7.82 -12.45
C GLY A 81 -16.01 -6.78 -13.01
N LEU A 82 -16.44 -5.53 -13.14
CA LEU A 82 -15.62 -4.41 -13.64
C LEU A 82 -14.36 -4.18 -12.79
N LEU A 83 -14.53 -4.12 -11.46
CA LEU A 83 -13.39 -3.96 -10.54
C LEU A 83 -12.40 -5.12 -10.63
N LYS A 84 -12.89 -6.34 -10.93
CA LYS A 84 -12.03 -7.49 -11.13
C LYS A 84 -11.27 -7.38 -12.46
N THR A 85 -11.97 -7.08 -13.55
CA THR A 85 -11.35 -6.91 -14.88
C THR A 85 -10.26 -5.85 -14.84
N HIS A 86 -10.53 -4.68 -14.25
CA HIS A 86 -9.55 -3.61 -14.11
C HIS A 86 -8.29 -4.06 -13.34
N ARG A 87 -8.47 -4.75 -12.21
CA ARG A 87 -7.34 -5.28 -11.44
C ARG A 87 -6.54 -6.32 -12.21
N ASP A 88 -7.21 -7.16 -13.00
CA ASP A 88 -6.55 -8.18 -13.79
C ASP A 88 -5.79 -7.56 -14.98
N GLU A 89 -6.32 -6.50 -15.59
CA GLU A 89 -5.64 -5.68 -16.59
C GLU A 89 -4.41 -4.97 -16.03
N GLU A 90 -4.52 -4.33 -14.87
CA GLU A 90 -3.38 -3.70 -14.18
C GLU A 90 -2.27 -4.72 -13.91
N LYS A 91 -2.62 -5.89 -13.38
CA LYS A 91 -1.66 -6.98 -13.15
C LYS A 91 -1.01 -7.45 -14.46
N HIS A 92 -1.79 -7.53 -15.54
CA HIS A 92 -1.26 -7.91 -16.85
C HIS A 92 -0.31 -6.83 -17.41
N ALA A 93 -0.64 -5.54 -17.23
CA ALA A 93 0.20 -4.43 -17.64
C ALA A 93 1.54 -4.41 -16.89
N VAL A 94 1.52 -4.60 -15.56
CA VAL A 94 2.74 -4.70 -14.73
C VAL A 94 3.61 -5.86 -15.20
N LYS A 95 3.01 -7.06 -15.39
CA LYS A 95 3.75 -8.23 -15.89
C LYS A 95 4.36 -8.00 -17.26
N MET A 96 3.63 -7.36 -18.19
CA MET A 96 4.16 -7.02 -19.52
C MET A 96 5.33 -6.04 -19.41
N GLY A 97 5.24 -5.03 -18.55
CA GLY A 97 6.34 -4.12 -18.23
C GLY A 97 7.59 -4.86 -17.74
N GLU A 98 7.44 -5.75 -16.76
CA GLU A 98 8.54 -6.58 -16.25
C GLU A 98 9.15 -7.46 -17.36
N THR A 99 8.33 -8.12 -18.19
CA THR A 99 8.85 -8.99 -19.26
C THR A 99 9.61 -8.22 -20.34
N THR A 100 9.15 -7.02 -20.71
CA THR A 100 9.85 -6.18 -21.70
C THR A 100 11.18 -5.66 -21.16
N LEU A 101 11.22 -5.26 -19.89
CA LEU A 101 12.44 -4.85 -19.20
C LEU A 101 13.49 -5.99 -19.17
N ILE A 102 13.06 -7.21 -18.83
CA ILE A 102 13.92 -8.39 -18.84
C ILE A 102 14.41 -8.71 -20.26
N ALA A 103 13.53 -8.63 -21.26
CA ALA A 103 13.91 -8.86 -22.66
C ALA A 103 14.97 -7.87 -23.14
N ASN A 104 14.80 -6.58 -22.82
CA ASN A 104 15.78 -5.54 -23.14
C ASN A 104 17.12 -5.79 -22.43
N ALA A 105 17.11 -6.23 -21.16
CA ALA A 105 18.33 -6.56 -20.43
C ALA A 105 19.12 -7.70 -21.12
N TYR A 106 18.44 -8.73 -21.60
CA TYR A 106 19.07 -9.80 -22.37
C TYR A 106 19.58 -9.35 -23.75
N GLN A 107 18.94 -8.37 -24.39
CA GLN A 107 19.46 -7.77 -25.61
C GLN A 107 20.76 -7.01 -25.34
N TYR A 108 20.79 -6.15 -24.31
CA TYR A 108 22.01 -5.45 -23.91
C TYR A 108 23.12 -6.42 -23.50
N GLN A 109 22.77 -7.55 -22.88
CA GLN A 109 23.73 -8.60 -22.58
C GLN A 109 24.42 -9.15 -23.84
N GLN A 110 23.67 -9.34 -24.93
CA GLN A 110 24.22 -9.83 -26.20
C GLN A 110 25.02 -8.76 -26.93
N GLU A 111 24.53 -7.52 -26.95
CA GLU A 111 25.14 -6.41 -27.69
C GLU A 111 26.42 -5.88 -27.04
N GLN A 112 26.43 -5.78 -25.71
CA GLN A 112 27.55 -5.20 -24.95
C GLN A 112 28.39 -6.23 -24.20
N ALA A 113 28.11 -7.53 -24.41
CA ALA A 113 28.76 -8.65 -23.72
C ALA A 113 28.72 -8.51 -22.19
N TRP A 114 27.61 -8.03 -21.61
CA TRP A 114 27.49 -7.87 -20.17
C TRP A 114 27.58 -9.21 -19.43
N GLY A 115 28.24 -9.17 -18.27
CA GLY A 115 28.26 -10.29 -17.33
C GLY A 115 26.87 -10.55 -16.71
N ALA A 116 26.70 -11.72 -16.11
CA ALA A 116 25.46 -12.07 -15.41
C ALA A 116 25.14 -11.08 -14.27
N LEU A 117 26.18 -10.59 -13.57
CA LEU A 117 26.06 -9.59 -12.50
C LEU A 117 25.56 -8.24 -13.03
N GLN A 118 26.19 -7.70 -14.07
CA GLN A 118 25.79 -6.42 -14.68
C GLN A 118 24.36 -6.46 -15.25
N THR A 119 23.97 -7.59 -15.84
CA THR A 119 22.62 -7.77 -16.36
C THR A 119 21.58 -7.80 -15.23
N ALA A 120 21.92 -8.39 -14.08
CA ALA A 120 21.06 -8.40 -12.90
C ALA A 120 20.93 -7.01 -12.29
N ASP A 121 22.05 -6.29 -12.11
CA ASP A 121 22.06 -4.90 -11.61
C ASP A 121 21.23 -3.97 -12.49
N TYR A 122 21.32 -4.12 -13.82
CA TYR A 122 20.49 -3.34 -14.73
C TYR A 122 19.00 -3.59 -14.50
N ILE A 123 18.58 -4.85 -14.38
CA ILE A 123 17.17 -5.20 -14.12
C ILE A 123 16.69 -4.61 -12.78
N GLU A 124 17.49 -4.72 -11.72
CA GLU A 124 17.15 -4.18 -10.39
C GLU A 124 17.12 -2.64 -10.38
N SER A 125 18.07 -1.99 -11.05
CA SER A 125 18.13 -0.53 -11.16
C SER A 125 16.89 0.07 -11.85
N GLN A 126 16.27 -0.70 -12.73
CA GLN A 126 15.04 -0.35 -13.43
C GLN A 126 13.77 -0.78 -12.64
N GLY A 127 13.92 -1.30 -11.42
CA GLY A 127 12.83 -1.72 -10.54
C GLY A 127 12.20 -3.08 -10.88
N GLY A 128 12.84 -3.86 -11.76
CA GLY A 128 12.39 -5.19 -12.17
C GLY A 128 12.88 -6.29 -11.22
N LYS A 129 12.16 -7.41 -11.19
CA LYS A 129 12.62 -8.62 -10.48
C LYS A 129 13.56 -9.42 -11.37
N VAL A 130 14.73 -9.78 -10.83
CA VAL A 130 15.71 -10.58 -11.57
C VAL A 130 15.20 -12.01 -11.80
N PRO A 131 15.28 -12.53 -13.04
CA PRO A 131 14.90 -13.91 -13.32
C PRO A 131 15.73 -14.93 -12.52
N PRO A 132 15.11 -16.03 -12.02
CA PRO A 132 15.81 -17.00 -11.17
C PRO A 132 16.99 -17.69 -11.88
N ALA A 133 16.89 -17.90 -13.20
CA ALA A 133 17.98 -18.45 -14.00
C ALA A 133 19.21 -17.52 -14.06
N LEU A 134 19.00 -16.20 -14.03
CA LEU A 134 20.09 -15.22 -14.02
C LEU A 134 20.73 -15.15 -12.62
N LEU A 135 19.92 -15.17 -11.56
CA LEU A 135 20.40 -15.21 -10.17
C LEU A 135 21.30 -16.41 -9.91
N GLU A 136 20.97 -17.59 -10.43
CA GLU A 136 21.81 -18.77 -10.24
C GLU A 136 23.18 -18.61 -10.93
N ARG A 137 23.21 -17.98 -12.11
CA ARG A 137 24.47 -17.63 -12.80
C ARG A 137 25.27 -16.58 -12.02
N VAL A 138 24.61 -15.59 -11.43
CA VAL A 138 25.25 -14.60 -10.55
C VAL A 138 25.89 -15.27 -9.33
N ARG A 139 25.18 -16.18 -8.67
CA ARG A 139 25.71 -16.95 -7.54
C ARG A 139 26.96 -17.75 -7.93
N HIS A 140 26.94 -18.38 -9.11
CA HIS A 140 28.10 -19.11 -9.61
C HIS A 140 29.27 -18.17 -9.89
N ALA A 141 29.02 -17.02 -10.53
CA ALA A 141 30.05 -16.03 -10.81
C ALA A 141 30.69 -15.46 -9.52
N LEU A 142 29.88 -15.17 -8.49
CA LEU A 142 30.36 -14.70 -7.19
C LEU A 142 31.21 -15.77 -6.48
N LYS A 143 30.77 -17.03 -6.52
CA LYS A 143 31.51 -18.14 -5.92
C LYS A 143 32.87 -18.39 -6.60
N GLN A 144 32.94 -18.18 -7.91
CA GLN A 144 34.19 -18.30 -8.65
C GLN A 144 35.13 -17.10 -8.45
N GLY A 145 34.59 -15.89 -8.27
CA GLY A 145 35.38 -14.69 -7.99
C GLY A 145 35.98 -14.65 -6.57
N SER A 146 35.44 -15.42 -5.62
CA SER A 146 35.97 -15.51 -4.25
C SER A 146 37.19 -16.44 -4.08
N GLU A 147 37.65 -17.06 -5.17
CA GLU A 147 38.88 -17.89 -5.17
C GLU A 147 40.12 -17.08 -5.57
N GLU A 148 40.12 -15.75 -5.41
CA GLU A 148 41.39 -15.01 -5.38
C GLU A 148 42.18 -15.47 -4.16
N ASP A 149 43.35 -16.08 -4.43
CA ASP A 149 44.27 -16.67 -3.46
C ASP A 149 44.46 -15.74 -2.25
N VAL A 150 43.75 -16.03 -1.16
CA VAL A 150 44.11 -15.48 0.15
C VAL A 150 45.46 -16.10 0.45
N GLU A 151 46.53 -15.33 0.23
CA GLU A 151 47.87 -15.66 0.71
C GLU A 151 47.74 -15.94 2.21
N ASN A 152 47.69 -17.22 2.55
CA ASN A 152 47.61 -17.72 3.91
C ASN A 152 49.02 -17.61 4.51
N THR A 153 49.58 -16.41 4.48
CA THR A 153 50.80 -16.09 5.20
C THR A 153 50.49 -16.20 6.68
N VAL A 154 51.22 -17.07 7.37
CA VAL A 154 51.15 -17.22 8.82
C VAL A 154 51.42 -15.85 9.44
N ILE A 155 50.37 -15.22 9.95
CA ILE A 155 50.46 -13.90 10.58
C ILE A 155 51.18 -14.08 11.92
N ASP A 156 52.32 -13.42 12.08
CA ASP A 156 53.03 -13.35 13.35
C ASP A 156 52.20 -12.52 14.36
N PRO A 157 51.77 -13.09 15.50
CA PRO A 157 50.94 -12.40 16.48
C PRO A 157 51.57 -11.11 17.03
N GLU A 158 52.90 -11.03 17.13
CA GLU A 158 53.57 -9.82 17.64
C GLU A 158 53.52 -8.65 16.66
N GLU A 159 53.56 -8.94 15.36
CA GLU A 159 53.44 -7.93 14.31
C GLU A 159 51.99 -7.45 14.18
N LEU A 160 51.03 -8.36 14.34
CA LEU A 160 49.60 -8.02 14.38
C LEU A 160 49.28 -7.10 15.56
N ASP A 161 49.78 -7.39 16.76
CA ASP A 161 49.57 -6.54 17.94
C ASP A 161 50.20 -5.16 17.78
N ARG A 162 51.38 -5.06 17.14
CA ARG A 162 52.00 -3.77 16.79
C ARG A 162 51.14 -2.98 15.80
N GLN A 163 50.63 -3.62 14.76
CA GLN A 163 49.75 -2.98 13.78
C GLN A 163 48.42 -2.55 14.40
N VAL A 164 47.84 -3.35 15.29
CA VAL A 164 46.62 -2.99 16.02
C VAL A 164 46.85 -1.80 16.96
N CYS A 165 47.99 -1.75 17.66
CA CYS A 165 48.35 -0.61 18.50
C CYS A 165 48.52 0.67 17.66
N ALA A 166 49.21 0.58 16.53
CA ALA A 166 49.40 1.69 15.61
C ALA A 166 48.06 2.17 15.02
N TYR A 167 47.19 1.24 14.61
CA TYR A 167 45.87 1.54 14.08
C TYR A 167 44.94 2.17 15.12
N ARG A 168 44.98 1.70 16.38
CA ARG A 168 44.23 2.31 17.49
C ARG A 168 44.73 3.72 17.77
N ALA A 169 46.04 3.97 17.66
CA ALA A 169 46.60 5.31 17.83
C ALA A 169 46.16 6.26 16.71
N THR A 170 46.22 5.84 15.44
CA THR A 170 45.76 6.65 14.31
C THR A 170 44.25 6.92 14.35
N LYS A 171 43.45 5.90 14.69
CA LYS A 171 42.00 6.05 14.93
C LYS A 171 41.70 7.09 16.01
N ARG A 172 42.41 7.04 17.16
CA ARG A 172 42.23 8.03 18.23
C ARG A 172 42.56 9.44 17.75
N GLN A 173 43.62 9.60 16.97
CA GLN A 173 43.99 10.90 16.41
C GLN A 173 42.94 11.42 15.41
N GLN A 174 42.46 10.57 14.51
CA GLN A 174 41.40 10.93 13.55
C GLN A 174 40.09 11.30 14.24
N VAL A 175 39.71 10.57 15.29
CA VAL A 175 38.53 10.88 16.11
C VAL A 175 38.71 12.22 16.82
N HIS A 176 39.89 12.49 17.39
CA HIS A 176 40.19 13.76 18.04
C HIS A 176 40.11 14.94 17.05
N GLU A 177 40.71 14.81 15.87
CA GLU A 177 40.65 15.83 14.82
C GLU A 177 39.20 16.08 14.35
N LEU A 178 38.40 15.03 14.22
CA LEU A 178 36.99 15.14 13.84
C LEU A 178 36.15 15.82 14.93
N VAL A 179 36.40 15.48 16.20
CA VAL A 179 35.68 16.06 17.35
C VAL A 179 36.00 17.54 17.51
N ASP A 180 37.27 17.92 17.38
CA ASP A 180 37.72 19.32 17.46
C ASP A 180 37.24 20.17 16.28
N GLN A 181 37.33 19.65 15.04
CA GLN A 181 36.93 20.40 13.85
C GLN A 181 35.41 20.48 13.70
N GLY A 182 34.68 19.44 14.12
CA GLY A 182 33.24 19.32 13.93
C GLY A 182 32.39 19.85 15.07
N GLY A 183 32.98 20.30 16.19
CA GLY A 183 32.22 20.73 17.37
C GLY A 183 31.41 19.60 18.00
N TYR A 184 31.89 18.36 17.87
CA TYR A 184 31.18 17.17 18.34
C TYR A 184 31.40 16.87 19.83
N GLY A 185 32.33 17.57 20.49
CA GLY A 185 32.60 17.47 21.92
C GLY A 185 31.74 18.40 22.78
N ASP A 186 32.13 18.58 24.04
CA ASP A 186 31.47 19.42 25.04
C ASP A 186 31.40 20.91 24.64
N ARG A 187 32.28 21.30 23.72
CA ARG A 187 32.31 22.61 23.08
C ARG A 187 32.03 22.47 21.59
N ASP A 188 31.22 23.38 21.09
CA ASP A 188 30.99 23.52 19.66
C ASP A 188 32.22 24.10 18.94
N HIS A 189 32.11 24.27 17.62
CA HIS A 189 33.20 24.80 16.80
C HIS A 189 33.45 26.31 17.01
N TRP A 190 32.61 27.01 17.79
CA TRP A 190 32.78 28.41 18.21
C TRP A 190 33.38 28.52 19.62
N GLY A 191 33.59 27.40 20.31
CA GLY A 191 34.08 27.34 21.69
C GLY A 191 32.99 27.59 22.73
N GLU A 192 31.73 27.67 22.32
CA GLU A 192 30.57 27.76 23.19
C GLU A 192 30.18 26.35 23.68
N THR A 193 29.73 26.27 24.93
CA THR A 193 29.22 25.02 25.51
C THR A 193 27.84 24.73 24.98
N ARG A 194 27.51 23.46 24.75
CA ARG A 194 26.15 23.08 24.34
C ARG A 194 25.13 23.43 25.42
N GLU A 195 24.05 24.09 25.02
CA GLU A 195 22.95 24.44 25.91
C GLU A 195 22.35 23.18 26.55
N GLY A 196 22.24 23.17 27.89
CA GLY A 196 21.59 22.10 28.65
C GLY A 196 22.49 20.96 29.17
N GLU A 197 23.79 20.92 28.85
CA GLU A 197 24.69 19.83 29.29
C GLU A 197 25.39 20.09 30.64
N LEU A 198 25.30 21.30 31.20
CA LEU A 198 25.86 21.62 32.51
C LEU A 198 24.85 21.34 33.63
N LEU A 199 25.31 20.73 34.72
CA LEU A 199 24.50 20.49 35.92
C LEU A 199 23.86 21.78 36.48
N ALA A 200 24.44 22.95 36.17
CA ALA A 200 23.93 24.27 36.56
C ALA A 200 22.69 24.72 35.75
N SER A 201 22.39 24.12 34.59
CA SER A 201 21.12 24.34 33.88
C SER A 201 19.98 23.45 34.38
N LEU A 202 20.24 22.57 35.36
CA LEU A 202 19.23 21.78 36.09
C LEU A 202 18.82 22.46 37.43
N ASP A 203 18.82 23.80 37.49
CA ASP A 203 18.37 24.56 38.67
C ASP A 203 16.86 24.43 38.95
N ASP A 204 16.11 23.77 38.06
CA ASP A 204 14.73 23.37 38.33
C ASP A 204 14.74 22.09 39.17
N VAL A 205 14.46 22.25 40.48
CA VAL A 205 14.07 21.12 41.34
C VAL A 205 12.99 20.36 40.58
N PRO A 206 13.21 19.08 40.22
CA PRO A 206 12.22 18.33 39.47
C PRO A 206 10.93 18.30 40.27
N ASP A 207 9.81 18.66 39.63
CA ASP A 207 8.47 18.62 40.23
C ASP A 207 8.05 17.15 40.37
N TYR A 208 8.58 16.50 41.40
CA TYR A 208 8.25 15.13 41.74
C TYR A 208 6.81 15.11 42.27
N ASP A 209 5.89 14.60 41.46
CA ASP A 209 4.51 14.32 41.89
C ASP A 209 4.50 13.09 42.81
N TYR A 210 4.76 13.34 44.10
CA TYR A 210 4.77 12.29 45.13
C TYR A 210 3.41 11.59 45.29
N ALA A 211 2.31 12.22 44.87
CA ALA A 211 0.97 11.62 44.91
C ALA A 211 0.83 10.50 43.85
N ALA A 212 1.57 10.57 42.75
CA ALA A 212 1.58 9.53 41.71
C ALA A 212 2.26 8.22 42.14
N THR A 213 3.00 8.23 43.26
CA THR A 213 3.67 7.04 43.82
C THR A 213 3.17 6.65 45.20
N GLU A 214 2.21 7.39 45.77
CA GLU A 214 1.67 7.18 47.11
C GLU A 214 1.04 5.78 47.26
N ASP A 215 0.40 5.27 46.21
CA ASP A 215 -0.21 3.95 46.13
C ASP A 215 0.81 2.78 46.15
N ILE A 216 2.07 3.05 45.83
CA ILE A 216 3.16 2.07 45.86
C ILE A 216 3.70 1.88 47.28
N TYR A 217 3.63 2.92 48.12
CA TYR A 217 4.25 2.91 49.46
C TYR A 217 3.26 2.65 50.60
N ASP A 218 1.94 2.85 50.41
CA ASP A 218 0.92 2.65 51.46
C ASP A 218 0.38 1.21 51.58
N ALA A 219 0.91 0.26 50.80
CA ALA A 219 0.41 -1.12 50.77
C ALA A 219 1.08 -2.11 51.74
N GLU A 220 2.08 -1.73 52.53
CA GLU A 220 2.68 -2.62 53.54
C GLU A 220 3.13 -1.87 54.81
N ASP A 221 2.18 -1.43 55.64
CA ASP A 221 2.43 -1.33 57.10
C ASP A 221 1.16 -1.45 57.95
N ASN A 222 0.49 -2.61 57.85
CA ASN A 222 -0.47 -3.07 58.85
C ASN A 222 -0.15 -4.52 59.24
N ARG A 223 0.84 -4.65 60.14
CA ARG A 223 0.96 -5.77 61.09
C ARG A 223 1.07 -5.23 62.51
#